data_AF-A0A952X4J6-F1
#
_entry.id   AF-A0A952X4J6-F1
#
_cell.length_a   1.000
_cell.length_b   1.000
_cell.length_c   1.000
_cell.angle_alpha   90.00
_cell.angle_beta   90.00
_cell.angle_gamma   90.00
#
_symmetry.space_group_name_H-M   'P 1'
#
loop_
_entity.id
_entity.type
_entity.pdbx_description
1 polymer ?
#
loop_
_entity_poly.entity_id
_entity_poly.type
_entity_poly.pdbx_seq_one_letter_code
_entity_poly.pdbx_strand_id
1 'polypeptide(L)'
;MLNDDFADLQPGQPKTDEEKIDTLLDLLSSGGFEGDPDLDLVRDLALQHLLQYPKLPERTVEIMLAIIADMGESELVLERKEAALAVLSKMSGNR
;
A
#
# COMPACT_ATOMS: atom_id res chain seq x y z
N MET A 1 19.58 25.33 35.52
CA MET A 1 18.60 24.28 35.21
C MET A 1 18.43 24.31 33.71
N LEU A 2 18.91 23.28 33.03
CA LEU A 2 18.73 23.12 31.58
C LEU A 2 17.44 22.32 31.43
N ASN A 3 16.47 22.85 30.70
CA ASN A 3 15.19 22.19 30.46
C ASN A 3 15.42 20.94 29.61
N ASP A 4 14.96 19.80 30.12
CA ASP A 4 14.96 18.49 29.49
C ASP A 4 13.92 18.39 28.36
N ASP A 5 13.88 19.36 27.44
CA ASP A 5 12.91 19.41 26.33
C ASP A 5 13.25 18.45 25.17
N PHE A 6 14.06 17.41 25.43
CA PHE A 6 14.45 16.39 24.45
C PHE A 6 13.82 15.00 24.74
N ALA A 7 12.96 14.87 25.74
CA ALA A 7 12.35 13.59 26.12
C ALA A 7 11.22 13.10 25.18
N ASP A 8 10.69 13.97 24.30
CA ASP A 8 9.45 13.70 23.56
C ASP A 8 9.63 13.25 22.10
N LEU A 9 10.86 13.04 21.63
CA LEU A 9 11.11 12.38 20.34
C LEU A 9 11.70 11.00 20.55
N GLN A 10 10.85 10.05 20.97
CA GLN A 10 11.23 8.64 21.00
C GLN A 10 11.27 8.07 19.57
N PRO A 11 12.43 7.59 19.08
CA PRO A 11 12.48 6.88 17.82
C PRO A 11 11.71 5.56 17.96
N GLY A 12 10.68 5.37 17.13
CA GLY A 12 10.00 4.09 17.00
C GLY A 12 8.81 3.86 17.94
N GLN A 13 7.89 4.83 18.05
CA GLN A 13 6.52 4.42 18.40
C GLN A 13 6.05 3.39 17.37
N PRO A 14 5.50 2.24 17.83
CA PRO A 14 4.97 1.25 16.90
C PRO A 14 3.84 1.91 16.12
N LYS A 15 4.04 2.08 14.80
CA LYS A 15 2.98 2.55 13.91
C LYS A 15 1.77 1.66 14.10
N THR A 16 0.62 2.27 14.33
CA THR A 16 -0.66 1.58 14.28
C THR A 16 -0.84 0.94 12.92
N ASP A 17 -1.67 -0.09 12.84
CA ASP A 17 -1.95 -0.75 11.56
C ASP A 17 -2.58 0.23 10.56
N GLU A 18 -3.35 1.21 11.04
CA GLU A 18 -3.90 2.31 10.24
C GLU A 18 -2.80 3.17 9.61
N GLU A 19 -1.82 3.63 10.39
CA GLU A 19 -0.67 4.41 9.87
C GLU A 19 0.21 3.62 8.90
N LYS A 20 0.33 2.30 9.09
CA LYS A 20 1.04 1.42 8.15
C LYS A 20 0.27 1.30 6.84
N ILE A 21 -1.03 1.04 6.91
CA ILE A 21 -1.90 0.96 5.73
C ILE A 21 -1.84 2.28 4.96
N ASP A 22 -1.92 3.42 5.65
CA ASP A 22 -1.82 4.73 5.02
C ASP A 22 -0.49 4.93 4.31
N THR A 23 0.62 4.54 4.94
CA THR A 23 1.95 4.60 4.32
C THR A 23 2.00 3.75 3.03
N LEU A 24 1.41 2.55 3.04
CA LEU A 24 1.37 1.66 1.88
C LEU A 24 0.50 2.21 0.75
N LEU A 25 -0.66 2.78 1.10
CA LEU A 25 -1.57 3.38 0.12
C LEU A 25 -0.98 4.65 -0.50
N ASP A 26 -0.32 5.49 0.29
CA ASP A 26 0.35 6.69 -0.20
C ASP A 26 1.47 6.32 -1.19
N LEU A 27 2.28 5.32 -0.85
CA LEU A 27 3.31 4.75 -1.74
C LEU A 27 2.71 4.30 -3.08
N LEU A 28 1.62 3.52 -3.02
CA LEU A 28 0.96 3.01 -4.21
C LEU A 28 0.28 4.10 -5.06
N SER A 29 -0.20 5.17 -4.42
CA SER A 29 -0.82 6.31 -5.10
C SER A 29 0.18 7.23 -5.78
N SER A 30 1.47 7.19 -5.37
CA SER A 30 2.51 8.06 -5.93
C SER A 30 2.86 7.73 -7.40
N GLY A 31 2.46 6.54 -7.87
CA GLY A 31 2.68 6.10 -9.26
C GLY A 31 4.17 5.92 -9.59
N GLY A 32 4.51 5.87 -10.88
CA GLY A 32 5.92 5.86 -11.32
C GLY A 32 6.61 4.50 -11.25
N PHE A 33 5.85 3.41 -11.18
CA PHE A 33 6.37 2.04 -11.19
C PHE A 33 6.68 1.51 -12.61
N GLU A 34 6.70 2.37 -13.62
CA GLU A 34 6.83 1.93 -15.03
C GLU A 34 8.29 1.63 -15.37
N GLY A 35 8.61 0.34 -15.53
CA GLY A 35 9.86 -0.11 -16.14
C GLY A 35 11.07 -0.18 -15.21
N ASP A 36 10.90 0.13 -13.93
CA ASP A 36 11.92 -0.08 -12.89
C ASP A 36 11.59 -1.35 -12.08
N PRO A 37 12.42 -2.42 -12.17
CA PRO A 37 12.18 -3.68 -11.47
C PRO A 37 12.22 -3.56 -9.94
N ASP A 38 12.95 -2.59 -9.39
CA ASP A 38 13.03 -2.39 -7.94
C ASP A 38 11.77 -1.71 -7.43
N LEU A 39 11.26 -0.71 -8.15
CA LEU A 39 9.98 -0.05 -7.83
C LEU A 39 8.81 -1.02 -8.01
N ASP A 40 8.88 -1.86 -9.03
CA ASP A 40 7.93 -2.96 -9.27
C ASP A 40 7.86 -3.93 -8.09
N LEU A 41 9.01 -4.37 -7.58
CA LEU A 41 9.08 -5.22 -6.40
C LEU A 41 8.48 -4.53 -5.16
N VAL A 42 8.76 -3.24 -4.98
CA VAL A 42 8.22 -2.45 -3.88
C VAL A 42 6.68 -2.37 -3.94
N ARG A 43 6.11 -2.18 -5.13
CA ARG A 43 4.66 -2.22 -5.34
C ARG A 43 4.08 -3.59 -5.00
N ASP A 44 4.70 -4.66 -5.49
CA ASP A 44 4.22 -6.02 -5.28
C ASP A 44 4.24 -6.39 -3.78
N LEU A 45 5.29 -6.01 -3.07
CA LEU A 45 5.38 -6.15 -1.62
C LEU A 45 4.32 -5.31 -0.89
N ALA A 46 4.07 -4.08 -1.33
CA ALA A 46 3.04 -3.23 -0.72
C ALA A 46 1.64 -3.83 -0.87
N LEU A 47 1.31 -4.36 -2.06
CA LEU A 47 0.05 -5.07 -2.31
C LEU A 47 -0.07 -6.34 -1.44
N GLN A 48 0.99 -7.14 -1.35
CA GLN A 48 1.02 -8.32 -0.48
C GLN A 48 0.83 -7.98 0.99
N HIS A 49 1.43 -6.88 1.47
CA HIS A 49 1.23 -6.42 2.83
C HIS A 49 -0.21 -5.95 3.09
N LEU A 50 -0.82 -5.23 2.15
CA LEU A 50 -2.23 -4.81 2.27
C LEU A 50 -3.18 -6.03 2.38
N LEU A 51 -2.87 -7.13 1.70
CA LEU A 51 -3.66 -8.37 1.82
C LEU A 51 -3.65 -8.98 3.23
N GLN A 52 -2.64 -8.70 4.06
CA GLN A 52 -2.54 -9.22 5.43
C GLN A 52 -3.51 -8.52 6.39
N TYR A 53 -3.91 -7.27 6.11
CA TYR A 53 -4.76 -6.51 7.01
C TYR A 53 -6.25 -6.90 6.86
N PRO A 54 -6.98 -7.14 7.96
CA PRO A 54 -8.38 -7.59 7.90
C PRO A 54 -9.35 -6.50 7.44
N LYS A 55 -8.98 -5.22 7.63
CA LYS A 55 -9.78 -4.06 7.25
C LYS A 55 -8.87 -3.06 6.54
N LEU A 56 -9.36 -2.51 5.43
CA LEU A 56 -8.67 -1.49 4.66
C LEU A 56 -9.58 -0.25 4.54
N PRO A 57 -9.01 0.97 4.42
CA PRO A 57 -9.75 2.19 4.17
C PRO A 57 -10.51 2.17 2.84
N GLU A 58 -11.61 2.92 2.72
CA GLU A 58 -12.42 2.99 1.50
C GLU A 58 -11.61 3.49 0.27
N ARG A 59 -10.71 4.45 0.48
CA ARG A 59 -9.80 4.98 -0.57
C ARG A 59 -8.91 3.92 -1.23
N THR A 60 -8.75 2.76 -0.60
CA THR A 60 -8.05 1.60 -1.20
C THR A 60 -8.67 1.22 -2.55
N VAL A 61 -10.00 1.32 -2.70
CA VAL A 61 -10.68 0.96 -3.94
C VAL A 61 -10.20 1.83 -5.11
N GLU A 62 -10.20 3.14 -4.91
CA GLU A 62 -9.80 4.11 -5.94
C GLU A 62 -8.33 3.90 -6.36
N ILE A 63 -7.46 3.65 -5.38
CA ILE A 63 -6.03 3.40 -5.62
C ILE A 63 -5.83 2.09 -6.40
N MET A 64 -6.52 1.00 -6.03
CA MET A 64 -6.42 -0.26 -6.76
C MET A 64 -6.93 -0.15 -8.20
N LEU A 65 -8.03 0.59 -8.42
CA LEU A 65 -8.56 0.84 -9.77
C LEU A 65 -7.59 1.66 -10.61
N ALA A 66 -6.95 2.67 -10.03
CA ALA A 66 -5.92 3.46 -10.70
C ALA A 66 -4.73 2.58 -11.12
N ILE A 67 -4.24 1.71 -10.21
CA ILE A 67 -3.18 0.74 -10.53
C ILE A 67 -3.61 -0.16 -11.70
N ILE A 68 -4.80 -0.74 -11.67
CA ILE A 68 -5.28 -1.63 -12.75
C ILE A 68 -5.36 -0.89 -14.10
N ALA A 69 -5.80 0.39 -14.08
CA ALA A 69 -5.97 1.21 -15.28
C ALA A 69 -4.64 1.68 -15.89
N ASP A 70 -3.64 1.94 -15.05
CA ASP A 70 -2.29 2.39 -15.45
C ASP A 70 -1.46 1.26 -16.10
N MET A 71 -1.83 0.00 -15.86
CA MET A 71 -1.01 -1.13 -16.28
C MET A 71 -1.37 -1.67 -17.67
N GLY A 72 -0.44 -1.51 -18.62
CA GLY A 72 -0.52 -2.03 -20.00
C GLY A 72 -0.56 -3.56 -20.14
N GLU A 73 -0.55 -4.09 -21.36
CA GLU A 73 -0.70 -5.54 -21.63
C GLU A 73 0.64 -6.29 -21.64
N SER A 74 1.28 -6.47 -20.48
CA SER A 74 2.46 -7.35 -20.32
C SER A 74 2.15 -8.51 -19.37
N GLU A 75 2.82 -9.65 -19.51
CA GLU A 75 2.59 -10.86 -18.69
C GLU A 75 2.83 -10.60 -17.19
N LEU A 76 3.84 -9.77 -16.86
CA LEU A 76 4.13 -9.26 -15.51
C LEU A 76 3.03 -8.33 -14.95
N VAL A 77 2.20 -7.75 -15.82
CA VAL A 77 1.04 -6.95 -15.40
C VAL A 77 -0.12 -7.85 -14.95
N LEU A 78 -0.23 -9.07 -15.47
CA LEU A 78 -1.33 -9.97 -15.15
C LEU A 78 -1.31 -10.36 -13.66
N GLU A 79 -0.14 -10.75 -13.14
CA GLU A 79 0.04 -11.10 -11.73
C GLU A 79 -0.33 -9.94 -10.79
N ARG A 80 -0.03 -8.71 -11.21
CA ARG A 80 -0.32 -7.50 -10.44
C ARG A 80 -1.79 -7.10 -10.49
N LYS A 81 -2.45 -7.26 -11.66
CA LYS A 81 -3.90 -7.14 -11.79
C LYS A 81 -4.60 -8.17 -10.90
N GLU A 82 -4.12 -9.39 -10.85
CA GLU A 82 -4.65 -10.43 -9.96
C GLU A 82 -4.51 -10.06 -8.48
N ALA A 83 -3.35 -9.55 -8.05
CA ALA A 83 -3.14 -9.10 -6.68
C ALA A 83 -4.08 -7.94 -6.30
N ALA A 84 -4.22 -6.93 -7.16
CA ALA A 84 -5.13 -5.81 -6.93
C ALA A 84 -6.61 -6.25 -6.89
N LEU A 85 -7.01 -7.18 -7.77
CA LEU A 85 -8.35 -7.77 -7.78
C LEU A 85 -8.63 -8.60 -6.51
N ALA A 86 -7.63 -9.29 -5.97
CA ALA A 86 -7.76 -10.01 -4.71
C ALA A 86 -8.01 -9.05 -3.53
N VAL A 87 -7.31 -7.91 -3.50
CA VAL A 87 -7.55 -6.84 -2.50
C VAL A 87 -9.00 -6.33 -2.60
N LEU A 88 -9.48 -6.04 -3.81
CA LEU A 88 -10.85 -5.57 -4.04
C LEU A 88 -11.90 -6.64 -3.65
N SER A 89 -11.64 -7.90 -3.94
CA SER A 89 -12.55 -9.01 -3.60
C SER A 89 -12.72 -9.15 -2.08
N LYS A 90 -11.63 -8.97 -1.32
CA LYS A 90 -11.67 -8.96 0.16
C LYS A 90 -12.49 -7.81 0.72
N MET A 91 -12.44 -6.64 0.08
CA MET A 91 -13.27 -5.48 0.44
C MET A 91 -14.76 -5.73 0.21
N SER A 92 -15.11 -6.46 -0.86
CA SER A 92 -16.50 -6.76 -1.20
C SER A 92 -17.12 -7.92 -0.39
N GLY A 93 -16.31 -8.85 0.12
CA GLY A 93 -16.77 -10.05 0.83
C GLY A 93 -17.11 -9.86 2.31
N ASN A 94 -16.82 -8.68 2.88
CA ASN A 94 -17.02 -8.38 4.30
C ASN A 94 -18.43 -7.85 4.62
N ARG A 95 -19.45 -8.30 3.87
CA ARG A 95 -20.87 -7.95 4.09
C ARG A 95 -21.59 -8.97 4.96
#